data_AF-A0A2D9RBI5-F1
#
_entry.id   AF-A0A2D9RBI5-F1
#
_cell.length_a   1.000
_cell.length_b   1.000
_cell.length_c   1.000
_cell.angle_alpha   90.00
_cell.angle_beta   90.00
_cell.angle_gamma   90.00
#
_symmetry.space_group_name_H-M   'P 1'
#
loop_
_entity.id
_entity.type
_entity.pdbx_description
1 polymer ?
#
loop_
_entity_poly.entity_id
_entity_poly.type
_entity_poly.pdbx_seq_one_letter_code
_entity_poly.pdbx_strand_id
1 'polypeptide(L)'
;MKPASFTASFSDPKTELSQISDAYCDETEERGWVISSSPYALLQKSLFPNAESAEANAPLYFEKINAEAGRIDEVELLLLADLLAAETLLSDVNATARDALDVRDDISRRDVADFEEALVAARKSQKSFQEAQSILKERGAASRVDIADASREFEAEIETSRQLADALVSSWQAESDVTS
;
A
#
# COMPACT_ATOMS: atom_id res chain seq x y z
N MET A 1 -37.14 15.33 -34.07
CA MET A 1 -36.26 15.35 -32.89
C MET A 1 -36.11 13.92 -32.39
N LYS A 2 -34.90 13.34 -32.45
CA LYS A 2 -34.58 12.06 -31.80
C LYS A 2 -34.25 12.35 -30.34
N PRO A 3 -34.80 11.63 -29.35
CA PRO A 3 -34.29 11.74 -28.00
C PRO A 3 -32.88 11.13 -27.97
N ALA A 4 -31.93 11.86 -27.40
CA ALA A 4 -30.61 11.34 -27.09
C ALA A 4 -30.77 10.31 -25.97
N SER A 5 -30.37 9.07 -26.22
CA SER A 5 -30.23 8.06 -25.18
C SER A 5 -29.14 8.53 -24.22
N PHE A 6 -29.54 8.90 -23.01
CA PHE A 6 -28.63 9.16 -21.90
C PHE A 6 -28.11 7.80 -21.44
N THR A 7 -26.97 7.36 -21.94
CA THR A 7 -26.22 6.24 -21.35
C THR A 7 -25.63 6.74 -20.04
N ALA A 8 -26.43 6.70 -18.97
CA ALA A 8 -25.90 6.72 -17.62
C ALA A 8 -25.17 5.39 -17.44
N SER A 9 -23.85 5.40 -17.64
CA SER A 9 -22.98 4.35 -17.12
C SER A 9 -23.07 4.46 -15.61
N PHE A 10 -23.97 3.69 -14.98
CA PHE A 10 -23.95 3.51 -13.53
C PHE A 10 -22.63 2.81 -13.23
N SER A 11 -21.65 3.55 -12.72
CA SER A 11 -20.50 2.95 -12.07
C SER A 11 -21.02 2.27 -10.81
N ASP A 12 -20.96 0.94 -10.75
CA ASP A 12 -21.34 0.19 -9.57
C ASP A 12 -20.63 0.75 -8.32
N PRO A 13 -21.32 0.84 -7.17
CA PRO A 13 -20.70 1.32 -5.94
C PRO A 13 -19.49 0.43 -5.61
N LYS A 14 -18.38 1.05 -5.18
CA LYS A 14 -17.19 0.31 -4.75
C LYS A 14 -17.59 -0.67 -3.64
N THR A 15 -17.07 -1.89 -3.72
CA THR A 15 -17.18 -2.86 -2.62
C THR A 15 -16.44 -2.35 -1.38
N GLU A 16 -16.69 -2.95 -0.23
CA GLU A 16 -15.95 -2.64 1.00
C GLU A 16 -14.45 -2.92 0.83
N LEU A 17 -14.09 -4.01 0.14
CA LEU A 17 -12.71 -4.37 -0.16
C LEU A 17 -12.00 -3.31 -1.02
N SER A 18 -12.63 -2.86 -2.10
CA SER A 18 -12.09 -1.78 -2.94
C SER A 18 -11.92 -0.47 -2.14
N GLN A 19 -12.88 -0.12 -1.27
CA GLN A 19 -12.79 1.09 -0.46
C GLN A 19 -11.65 1.05 0.56
N ILE A 20 -11.48 -0.06 1.28
CA ILE A 20 -10.45 -0.17 2.32
C ILE A 20 -9.05 -0.29 1.70
N SER A 21 -8.92 -0.96 0.56
CA SER A 21 -7.64 -1.03 -0.17
C SER A 21 -7.21 0.34 -0.68
N ASP A 22 -8.13 1.13 -1.25
CA ASP A 22 -7.84 2.50 -1.65
C ASP A 22 -7.46 3.38 -0.46
N ALA A 23 -8.20 3.27 0.65
CA ALA A 23 -7.91 4.02 1.87
C ALA A 23 -6.51 3.69 2.45
N TYR A 24 -6.09 2.42 2.36
CA TYR A 24 -4.74 2.01 2.73
C TYR A 24 -3.68 2.70 1.86
N CYS A 25 -3.87 2.69 0.53
CA CYS A 25 -2.97 3.36 -0.40
C CYS A 25 -2.85 4.86 -0.09
N ASP A 26 -3.99 5.55 0.04
CA ASP A 26 -4.04 6.98 0.37
C ASP A 26 -3.30 7.29 1.68
N GLU A 27 -3.54 6.50 2.73
CA GLU A 27 -2.89 6.70 4.04
C GLU A 27 -1.38 6.48 3.95
N THR A 28 -0.91 5.47 3.20
CA THR A 28 0.53 5.21 3.04
C THR A 28 1.25 6.33 2.29
N GLU A 29 0.57 6.98 1.34
CA GLU A 29 1.08 8.14 0.62
C GLU A 29 1.06 9.41 1.48
N GLU A 30 -0.05 9.70 2.18
CA GLU A 30 -0.18 10.86 3.06
C GLU A 30 0.88 10.82 4.18
N ARG A 31 1.10 9.63 4.75
CA ARG A 31 2.15 9.40 5.73
C ARG A 31 3.55 9.37 5.13
N GLY A 32 3.69 9.36 3.81
CA GLY A 32 4.99 9.38 3.14
C GLY A 32 5.81 8.12 3.39
N TRP A 33 5.13 7.01 3.69
CA TRP A 33 5.76 5.68 3.73
C TRP A 33 6.07 5.21 2.31
N VAL A 34 5.25 5.63 1.35
CA VAL A 34 5.42 5.40 -0.07
C VAL A 34 5.57 6.74 -0.79
N ILE A 35 6.51 6.82 -1.73
CA ILE A 35 6.53 7.91 -2.71
C ILE A 35 5.57 7.52 -3.83
N SER A 36 4.52 8.32 -4.04
CA SER A 36 3.59 8.17 -5.15
C SER A 36 4.39 8.17 -6.45
N SER A 37 4.40 7.04 -7.17
CA SER A 37 4.95 7.00 -8.52
C SER A 37 3.83 7.41 -9.47
N SER A 38 3.71 8.69 -9.82
CA SER A 38 2.72 9.07 -10.81
C SER A 38 3.02 8.34 -12.11
N PRO A 39 2.01 7.75 -12.79
CA PRO A 39 2.18 7.19 -14.12
C PRO A 39 2.81 8.19 -15.10
N TYR A 40 2.56 9.48 -14.88
CA TYR A 40 3.16 10.57 -15.64
C TYR A 40 4.64 10.78 -15.34
N ALA A 41 5.12 10.49 -14.14
CA ALA A 41 6.55 10.55 -13.83
C ALA A 41 7.33 9.40 -14.47
N LEU A 42 6.75 8.20 -14.58
CA LEU A 42 7.36 7.11 -15.35
C LEU A 42 7.40 7.43 -16.84
N LEU A 43 6.31 7.97 -17.39
CA LEU A 43 6.26 8.47 -18.77
C LEU A 43 7.23 9.63 -19.01
N GLN A 44 7.29 10.62 -18.11
CA GLN A 44 8.23 11.74 -18.20
C GLN A 44 9.67 11.28 -18.08
N LYS A 45 10.01 10.34 -17.19
CA LYS A 45 11.36 9.79 -17.08
C LYS A 45 11.76 9.01 -18.34
N SER A 46 10.81 8.35 -18.99
CA SER A 46 11.03 7.66 -20.25
C SER A 46 11.15 8.61 -21.46
N LEU A 47 10.44 9.74 -21.46
CA LEU A 47 10.44 10.72 -22.56
C LEU A 47 11.49 11.83 -22.40
N PHE A 48 11.83 12.15 -21.16
CA PHE A 48 12.74 13.22 -20.74
C PHE A 48 13.65 12.72 -19.62
N PRO A 49 14.66 11.90 -19.93
CA PRO A 49 15.54 11.29 -18.92
C PRO A 49 16.35 12.29 -18.08
N ASN A 50 16.42 13.56 -18.49
CA ASN A 50 17.09 14.65 -17.78
C ASN A 50 16.12 15.68 -17.17
N ALA A 51 14.81 15.45 -17.23
CA ALA A 51 13.86 16.34 -16.57
C ALA A 51 13.80 15.99 -15.08
N GLU A 52 14.12 16.96 -14.22
CA GLU A 52 13.81 16.88 -12.80
C GLU A 52 12.28 16.88 -12.66
N SER A 53 11.67 15.72 -12.41
CA SER A 53 10.25 15.67 -12.12
C SER A 53 10.02 16.22 -10.70
N ALA A 54 8.91 16.92 -10.48
CA ALA A 54 8.57 17.42 -9.15
C ALA A 54 8.44 16.29 -8.10
N GLU A 55 8.13 15.07 -8.55
CA GLU A 55 8.09 13.86 -7.72
C GLU A 55 9.48 13.28 -7.43
N ALA A 56 10.51 13.61 -8.23
CA ALA A 56 11.91 13.27 -7.90
C ALA A 56 12.42 14.03 -6.67
N ASN A 57 11.67 15.04 -6.20
CA ASN A 57 11.99 15.88 -5.04
C ASN A 57 11.08 15.61 -3.82
N ALA A 58 10.19 14.61 -3.89
CA ALA A 58 9.45 14.20 -2.69
C ALA A 58 10.42 13.57 -1.69
N PRO A 59 10.45 14.01 -0.42
CA PRO A 59 11.40 13.51 0.54
C PRO A 59 11.15 12.02 0.79
N LEU A 60 12.23 11.23 0.83
CA LEU A 60 12.18 9.83 1.20
C LEU A 60 11.72 9.71 2.66
N TYR A 61 11.12 8.58 3.03
CA TYR A 61 10.58 8.38 4.37
C TYR A 61 11.63 8.67 5.47
N PHE A 62 12.86 8.19 5.29
CA PHE A 62 13.94 8.43 6.25
C PHE A 62 14.28 9.92 6.40
N GLU A 63 14.14 10.72 5.34
CA GLU A 63 14.30 12.18 5.40
C GLU A 63 13.13 12.82 6.16
N LYS A 64 11.90 12.34 5.92
CA LYS A 64 10.68 12.82 6.58
C LYS A 64 10.74 12.63 8.10
N ILE A 65 11.24 11.49 8.56
CA ILE A 65 11.42 11.23 10.00
C ILE A 65 12.77 11.75 10.54
N ASN A 66 13.57 12.41 9.70
CA ASN A 66 14.89 12.93 10.03
C ASN A 66 15.84 11.84 10.59
N ALA A 67 15.88 10.67 9.96
CA ALA A 67 16.65 9.51 10.43
C ALA A 67 18.16 9.76 10.49
N GLU A 68 18.70 10.65 9.66
CA GLU A 68 20.12 10.95 9.59
C GLU A 68 20.62 11.88 10.71
N ALA A 69 19.80 12.86 11.13
CA ALA A 69 20.23 13.92 12.04
C ALA A 69 19.38 14.05 13.31
N GLY A 70 18.15 13.51 13.30
CA GLY A 70 17.22 13.53 14.43
C GLY A 70 17.76 12.76 15.65
N ARG A 71 17.15 12.98 16.82
CA ARG A 71 17.52 12.23 18.02
C ARG A 71 17.10 10.77 17.87
N ILE A 72 18.04 9.84 18.09
CA ILE A 72 17.84 8.41 17.82
C ILE A 72 16.59 7.86 18.52
N ASP A 73 16.37 8.20 19.79
CA ASP A 73 15.23 7.75 20.58
C ASP A 73 13.89 8.23 20.01
N GLU A 74 13.82 9.48 19.55
CA GLU A 74 12.61 10.06 18.95
C GLU A 74 12.33 9.42 17.59
N VAL A 75 13.36 9.19 16.77
CA VAL A 75 13.21 8.54 15.46
C VAL A 75 12.84 7.06 15.61
N GLU A 76 13.43 6.33 16.56
CA GLU A 76 13.08 4.93 16.85
C GLU A 76 11.60 4.80 17.28
N LEU A 77 11.10 5.72 18.10
CA LEU A 77 9.70 5.74 18.52
C LEU A 77 8.75 6.05 17.36
N LEU A 78 9.11 7.00 16.50
CA LEU A 78 8.32 7.35 15.33
C LEU A 78 8.27 6.19 14.31
N LEU A 79 9.42 5.58 14.03
CA LEU A 79 9.51 4.40 13.16
C LEU A 79 8.67 3.23 13.71
N LEU A 80 8.72 2.98 15.03
CA LEU A 80 7.87 1.95 15.64
C LEU A 80 6.38 2.29 15.46
N ALA A 81 5.98 3.53 15.75
CA ALA A 81 4.59 3.95 15.64
C ALA A 81 4.07 3.82 14.21
N ASP A 82 4.88 4.18 13.21
CA ASP A 82 4.54 4.03 11.80
C ASP A 82 4.47 2.56 11.36
N LEU A 83 5.38 1.71 11.84
CA LEU A 83 5.32 0.26 11.59
C LEU A 83 4.03 -0.37 12.13
N LEU A 84 3.67 -0.07 13.38
CA LEU A 84 2.46 -0.60 14.01
C LEU A 84 1.19 -0.08 13.31
N ALA A 85 1.19 1.17 12.86
CA ALA A 85 0.08 1.73 12.09
C ALA A 85 -0.04 1.03 10.73
N ALA A 86 1.07 0.85 10.00
CA ALA A 86 1.09 0.18 8.71
C ALA A 86 0.64 -1.29 8.80
N GLU A 87 1.06 -1.98 9.86
CA GLU A 87 0.62 -3.34 10.20
C GLU A 87 -0.90 -3.38 10.46
N THR A 88 -1.40 -2.55 11.38
CA THR A 88 -2.82 -2.52 11.74
C THR A 88 -3.70 -2.27 10.52
N LEU A 89 -3.36 -1.26 9.72
CA LEU A 89 -4.12 -0.90 8.52
C LEU A 89 -4.11 -2.03 7.48
N LEU A 90 -2.96 -2.72 7.31
CA LEU A 90 -2.89 -3.86 6.39
C LEU A 90 -3.67 -5.07 6.92
N SER A 91 -3.67 -5.29 8.23
CA SER A 91 -4.45 -6.35 8.87
C SER A 91 -5.95 -6.13 8.65
N ASP A 92 -6.43 -4.88 8.71
CA ASP A 92 -7.84 -4.53 8.41
C ASP A 92 -8.19 -4.82 6.93
N VAL A 93 -7.29 -4.49 5.99
CA VAL A 93 -7.44 -4.84 4.57
C VAL A 93 -7.49 -6.36 4.39
N ASN A 94 -6.61 -7.10 5.07
CA ASN A 94 -6.57 -8.57 5.03
C ASN A 94 -7.82 -9.20 5.65
N ALA A 95 -8.38 -8.63 6.72
CA ALA A 95 -9.63 -9.08 7.32
C ALA A 95 -10.79 -8.91 6.33
N THR A 96 -10.90 -7.75 5.70
CA THR A 96 -11.94 -7.47 4.71
C THR A 96 -11.84 -8.40 3.49
N ALA A 97 -10.63 -8.71 3.03
CA ALA A 97 -10.41 -9.66 1.94
C ALA A 97 -10.83 -11.09 2.31
N ARG A 98 -10.59 -11.53 3.55
CA ARG A 98 -11.08 -12.82 4.05
C ARG A 98 -12.60 -12.87 4.08
N ASP A 99 -13.23 -11.81 4.58
CA ASP A 99 -14.69 -11.72 4.65
C ASP A 99 -15.33 -11.77 3.25
N ALA A 100 -14.74 -11.06 2.28
CA ALA A 100 -15.18 -11.12 0.87
C ALA A 100 -15.10 -12.53 0.28
N LEU A 101 -14.02 -13.27 0.56
CA LEU A 101 -13.83 -14.66 0.13
C LEU A 101 -14.81 -15.63 0.81
N ASP A 102 -15.09 -15.43 2.11
CA ASP A 102 -15.94 -16.33 2.91
C ASP A 102 -17.43 -16.17 2.58
N VAL A 103 -17.90 -14.95 2.35
CA VAL A 103 -19.31 -14.66 2.02
C VAL A 103 -19.65 -15.06 0.57
N ARG A 104 -18.64 -15.37 -0.25
CA ARG A 104 -18.75 -15.48 -1.72
C ARG A 104 -19.42 -14.25 -2.30
N ASP A 105 -18.93 -13.08 -1.89
CA ASP A 105 -19.33 -11.85 -2.56
C ASP A 105 -18.85 -11.91 -4.02
N ASP A 106 -19.53 -11.21 -4.93
CA ASP A 106 -19.17 -11.16 -6.36
C ASP A 106 -17.85 -10.38 -6.48
N ILE A 107 -16.73 -11.10 -6.34
CA ILE A 107 -15.39 -10.51 -6.32
C ILE A 107 -15.12 -10.03 -7.74
N SER A 108 -15.14 -8.72 -7.91
CA SER A 108 -14.92 -8.12 -9.20
C SER A 108 -13.44 -8.03 -9.52
N ARG A 109 -13.12 -7.90 -10.81
CA ARG A 109 -11.75 -7.60 -11.28
C ARG A 109 -11.18 -6.33 -10.60
N ARG A 110 -12.05 -5.39 -10.26
CA ARG A 110 -11.65 -4.14 -9.61
C ARG A 110 -11.15 -4.40 -8.19
N ASP A 111 -11.85 -5.23 -7.43
CA ASP A 111 -11.47 -5.54 -6.05
C ASP A 111 -10.11 -6.23 -5.98
N VAL A 112 -9.85 -7.14 -6.93
CA VAL A 112 -8.53 -7.77 -7.10
C VAL A 112 -7.45 -6.72 -7.37
N ALA A 113 -7.70 -5.80 -8.32
CA ALA A 113 -6.73 -4.78 -8.70
C ALA A 113 -6.42 -3.80 -7.56
N ASP A 114 -7.46 -3.31 -6.88
CA ASP A 114 -7.31 -2.36 -5.77
C ASP A 114 -6.57 -3.03 -4.58
N PHE A 115 -6.86 -4.29 -4.29
CA PHE A 115 -6.15 -5.06 -3.26
C PHE A 115 -4.67 -5.33 -3.62
N GLU A 116 -4.38 -5.65 -4.89
CA GLU A 116 -3.00 -5.79 -5.37
C GLU A 116 -2.21 -4.48 -5.25
N GLU A 117 -2.86 -3.33 -5.50
CA GLU A 117 -2.25 -2.02 -5.31
C GLU A 117 -1.91 -1.76 -3.84
N ALA A 118 -2.81 -2.11 -2.91
CA ALA A 118 -2.54 -2.04 -1.47
C ALA A 118 -1.36 -2.95 -1.07
N LEU A 119 -1.24 -4.17 -1.60
CA LEU A 119 -0.09 -5.05 -1.38
C LEU A 119 1.22 -4.44 -1.91
N VAL A 120 1.19 -3.78 -3.06
CA VAL A 120 2.36 -3.07 -3.61
C VAL A 120 2.74 -1.91 -2.71
N ALA A 121 1.77 -1.12 -2.22
CA ALA A 121 2.01 -0.04 -1.27
C ALA A 121 2.64 -0.56 0.02
N ALA A 122 2.13 -1.65 0.60
CA ALA A 122 2.67 -2.27 1.80
C ALA A 122 4.14 -2.69 1.64
N ARG A 123 4.48 -3.33 0.52
CA ARG A 123 5.87 -3.71 0.19
C ARG A 123 6.80 -2.51 0.04
N LYS A 124 6.30 -1.41 -0.56
CA LYS A 124 7.06 -0.16 -0.66
C LYS A 124 7.29 0.46 0.71
N SER A 125 6.26 0.53 1.57
CA SER A 125 6.37 0.99 2.96
C SER A 125 7.40 0.18 3.75
N GLN A 126 7.36 -1.15 3.64
CA GLN A 126 8.33 -2.04 4.30
C GLN A 126 9.78 -1.70 3.90
N LYS A 127 10.02 -1.47 2.60
CA LYS A 127 11.34 -1.09 2.11
C LYS A 127 11.79 0.26 2.68
N SER A 128 10.89 1.26 2.70
CA SER A 128 11.15 2.58 3.29
C SER A 128 11.50 2.48 4.78
N PHE A 129 10.79 1.65 5.55
CA PHE A 129 11.09 1.40 6.96
C PHE A 129 12.43 0.70 7.17
N GLN A 130 12.76 -0.29 6.33
CA GLN A 130 14.05 -0.99 6.39
C GLN A 130 15.22 -0.05 6.11
N GLU A 131 15.06 0.89 5.17
CA GLU A 131 16.07 1.91 4.87
C GLU A 131 16.30 2.84 6.06
N ALA A 132 15.24 3.37 6.67
CA ALA A 132 15.32 4.17 7.89
C ALA A 132 15.99 3.39 9.04
N GLN A 133 15.65 2.11 9.21
CA GLN A 133 16.26 1.26 10.22
C GLN A 133 17.76 1.03 9.94
N SER A 134 18.17 0.90 8.68
CA SER A 134 19.58 0.78 8.31
C SER A 134 20.37 2.02 8.70
N ILE A 135 19.83 3.21 8.42
CA ILE A 135 20.45 4.49 8.78
C ILE A 135 20.59 4.60 10.31
N LEU A 136 19.56 4.24 11.07
CA LEU A 136 19.63 4.25 12.54
C LEU A 136 20.71 3.29 13.08
N LYS A 137 20.83 2.09 12.50
CA LYS A 137 21.88 1.12 12.86
C LYS A 137 23.27 1.69 12.60
N GLU A 138 23.49 2.35 11.46
CA GLU A 138 24.77 3.01 11.13
C GLU A 138 25.12 4.13 12.11
N ARG A 139 24.10 4.84 12.63
CA ARG A 139 24.25 5.87 13.67
C ARG A 139 24.50 5.31 15.07
N GLY A 140 24.57 3.98 15.22
CA GLY A 140 24.85 3.31 16.49
C GLY A 140 23.61 3.15 17.38
N ALA A 141 22.41 3.15 16.81
CA ALA A 141 21.20 2.82 17.54
C ALA A 141 21.27 1.36 18.03
N ALA A 142 21.42 1.20 19.35
CA ALA A 142 21.28 -0.10 20.00
C ALA A 142 19.79 -0.27 20.35
N SER A 143 19.01 -0.79 19.40
CA SER A 143 17.54 -0.97 19.44
C SER A 143 17.02 -1.11 20.88
N ARG A 144 16.53 0.00 21.46
CA ARG A 144 15.90 0.00 22.79
C ARG A 144 14.40 -0.25 22.73
N VAL A 145 13.89 -0.30 21.51
CA VAL A 145 12.51 -0.37 21.12
C VAL A 145 12.36 -1.61 20.22
N ASP A 146 11.22 -2.31 20.32
CA ASP A 146 10.96 -3.60 19.65
C ASP A 146 10.63 -3.46 18.15
N ILE A 147 11.40 -2.60 17.44
CA ILE A 147 11.27 -2.38 15.99
C ILE A 147 11.43 -3.69 15.21
N ALA A 148 12.30 -4.59 15.68
CA ALA A 148 12.55 -5.86 15.01
C ALA A 148 11.36 -6.83 15.07
N ASP A 149 10.54 -6.77 16.11
CA ASP A 149 9.34 -7.61 16.22
C ASP A 149 8.20 -6.98 15.42
N ALA A 150 7.94 -5.67 15.55
CA ALA A 150 6.95 -4.97 14.73
C ALA A 150 7.24 -5.09 13.21
N SER A 151 8.52 -5.04 12.82
CA SER A 151 8.92 -5.25 11.43
C SER A 151 8.60 -6.67 10.93
N ARG A 152 8.70 -7.67 11.80
CA ARG A 152 8.38 -9.08 11.48
C ARG A 152 6.88 -9.31 11.40
N GLU A 153 6.11 -8.69 12.29
CA GLU A 153 4.65 -8.73 12.28
C GLU A 153 4.10 -8.10 11.01
N PHE A 154 4.62 -6.94 10.61
CA PHE A 154 4.24 -6.31 9.34
C PHE A 154 4.61 -7.18 8.12
N GLU A 155 5.78 -7.82 8.13
CA GLU A 155 6.18 -8.77 7.07
C GLU A 155 5.23 -9.98 6.99
N ALA A 156 4.74 -10.48 8.14
CA ALA A 156 3.77 -11.56 8.19
C ALA A 156 2.40 -11.15 7.60
N GLU A 157 1.98 -9.90 7.82
CA GLU A 157 0.76 -9.36 7.19
C GLU A 157 0.92 -9.20 5.67
N ILE A 158 2.10 -8.77 5.18
CA ILE A 158 2.40 -8.72 3.73
C ILE A 158 2.33 -10.12 3.10
N GLU A 159 2.87 -11.13 3.80
CA GLU A 159 2.79 -12.51 3.34
C GLU A 159 1.35 -13.04 3.31
N THR A 160 0.56 -12.68 4.33
CA THR A 160 -0.89 -12.97 4.36
C THR A 160 -1.60 -12.32 3.17
N SER A 161 -1.34 -11.04 2.90
CA SER A 161 -1.91 -10.33 1.76
C SER A 161 -1.55 -11.01 0.44
N ARG A 162 -0.32 -11.51 0.28
CA ARG A 162 0.08 -12.26 -0.93
C ARG A 162 -0.81 -13.48 -1.15
N GLN A 163 -1.07 -14.27 -0.11
CA GLN A 163 -1.90 -15.47 -0.20
C GLN A 163 -3.37 -15.12 -0.49
N LEU A 164 -3.87 -14.02 0.08
CA LEU A 164 -5.21 -13.53 -0.18
C LEU A 164 -5.37 -13.00 -1.61
N ALA A 165 -4.37 -12.33 -2.17
CA ALA A 165 -4.39 -11.89 -3.57
C ALA A 165 -4.57 -13.09 -4.52
N ASP A 166 -3.80 -14.17 -4.32
CA ASP A 166 -3.93 -15.39 -5.12
C ASP A 166 -5.33 -16.03 -4.99
N ALA A 167 -5.91 -16.00 -3.78
CA ALA A 167 -7.25 -16.51 -3.54
C ALA A 167 -8.35 -15.66 -4.19
N LEU A 168 -8.24 -14.32 -4.10
CA LEU A 168 -9.15 -13.36 -4.74
C LEU A 168 -9.13 -13.52 -6.27
N VAL A 169 -7.94 -13.62 -6.88
CA VAL A 169 -7.78 -13.90 -8.32
C VAL A 169 -8.46 -15.20 -8.70
N SER A 170 -8.25 -16.26 -7.91
CA SER A 170 -8.84 -17.58 -8.17
C SER A 170 -10.37 -17.55 -8.09
N SER A 171 -10.93 -16.82 -7.12
CA SER A 171 -12.38 -16.67 -6.96
C SER A 171 -12.99 -15.90 -8.13
N TRP A 172 -12.41 -14.76 -8.50
CA TRP A 172 -12.85 -13.94 -9.63
C TRP A 172 -12.83 -14.71 -10.96
N GLN A 173 -11.80 -15.53 -11.20
CA GLN A 173 -11.71 -16.36 -12.41
C GLN A 173 -12.78 -17.45 -12.43
N ALA A 174 -13.03 -18.11 -11.30
CA ALA A 174 -14.06 -19.15 -11.20
C ALA A 174 -15.47 -18.61 -11.48
N GLU A 175 -15.78 -17.39 -11.04
CA GLU A 175 -17.07 -16.73 -11.30
C GLU A 175 -17.22 -16.30 -12.77
N SER A 176 -16.13 -15.84 -13.38
CA SER A 176 -16.08 -15.49 -14.82
C SER A 176 -16.34 -16.72 -15.71
N ASP A 177 -15.86 -17.89 -15.30
CA ASP A 177 -16.07 -19.15 -16.03
C ASP A 177 -17.49 -19.72 -15.88
N VAL A 178 -18.18 -19.41 -14.78
CA VAL A 178 -19.58 -19.85 -14.53
C VAL A 178 -20.59 -18.98 -15.30
N THR A 179 -20.24 -17.73 -15.58
CA THR A 179 -21.13 -16.75 -16.24
C THR A 179 -20.93 -16.65 -17.76
N SER A 180 -19.94 -17.35 -18.33
CA SER A 180 -19.63 -17.42 -19.78
C SER A 180 -20.35 -18.57 -20.49
#